data_AF-A0A956GH10-F1
#
_entry.id   AF-A0A956GH10-F1
#
_cell.length_a   1.000
_cell.length_b   1.000
_cell.length_c   1.000
_cell.angle_alpha   90.00
_cell.angle_beta   90.00
_cell.angle_gamma   90.00
#
_symmetry.space_group_name_H-M   'P 1'
#
loop_
_entity.id
_entity.type
_entity.pdbx_description
1 polymer ?
#
loop_
_entity_poly.entity_id
_entity_poly.type
_entity_poly.pdbx_seq_one_letter_code
_entity_poly.pdbx_strand_id
1 'polypeptide(L)'
;APAPPPARLVFLDATWSQAKRMRQRLPALRGLPILSLPIDEVPAARLRTSPGQGRVSTIEAIAAALRLVEGDAPAAELERLFAIMIERARASGRR
;
A
#
# COMPACT_ATOMS: atom_id res chain seq x y z
N ALA A 1 -10.94 7.18 10.24
CA ALA A 1 -10.85 5.71 10.26
C ALA A 1 -12.25 5.11 10.34
N PRO A 2 -12.49 3.87 9.86
CA PRO A 2 -13.70 3.13 10.22
C PRO A 2 -13.80 2.96 11.75
N ALA A 3 -15.03 2.97 12.28
CA ALA A 3 -15.32 2.75 13.70
C ALA A 3 -16.33 1.60 13.85
N PRO A 4 -15.97 0.49 14.54
CA PRO A 4 -14.67 0.20 15.13
C PRO A 4 -13.56 0.00 14.07
N PRO A 5 -12.27 0.17 14.43
CA PRO A 5 -11.17 -0.15 13.53
C PRO A 5 -11.12 -1.65 13.22
N PRO A 6 -10.68 -2.05 12.01
CA PRO A 6 -10.61 -3.45 11.64
C PRO A 6 -9.54 -4.18 12.46
N ALA A 7 -9.87 -5.35 12.99
CA ALA A 7 -8.92 -6.20 13.72
C ALA A 7 -7.88 -6.88 12.80
N ARG A 8 -8.13 -6.92 11.49
CA ARG A 8 -7.23 -7.52 10.50
C ARG A 8 -7.34 -6.79 9.17
N LEU A 9 -6.18 -6.46 8.61
CA LEU A 9 -6.05 -5.99 7.24
C LEU A 9 -5.45 -7.10 6.38
N VAL A 10 -5.95 -7.23 5.15
CA VAL A 10 -5.45 -8.17 4.15
C VAL A 10 -5.06 -7.38 2.91
N PHE A 11 -3.80 -7.49 2.51
CA PHE A 11 -3.27 -6.84 1.31
C PHE A 11 -3.02 -7.88 0.23
N LEU A 12 -3.36 -7.55 -1.01
CA LEU A 12 -3.07 -8.40 -2.18
C LEU A 12 -1.80 -7.88 -2.84
N ASP A 13 -0.67 -8.53 -2.57
CA ASP A 13 0.60 -8.17 -3.18
C ASP A 13 0.71 -8.74 -4.60
N ALA A 14 0.33 -7.92 -5.58
CA ALA A 14 0.41 -8.27 -6.98
C ALA A 14 0.37 -7.03 -7.87
N THR A 15 0.57 -7.20 -9.18
CA THR A 15 0.20 -6.13 -10.12
C THR A 15 -1.31 -5.86 -10.04
N TRP A 16 -1.73 -4.65 -10.42
CA TRP A 16 -3.14 -4.26 -10.38
C TRP A 16 -4.11 -5.23 -11.07
N SER A 17 -3.72 -5.76 -12.24
CA SER A 17 -4.55 -6.73 -12.98
C SER A 17 -4.64 -8.06 -12.25
N GLN A 18 -3.53 -8.52 -11.65
CA GLN A 18 -3.49 -9.72 -10.82
C GLN A 18 -4.30 -9.54 -9.53
N ALA A 19 -4.15 -8.44 -8.80
CA ALA A 19 -4.90 -8.16 -7.58
C ALA A 19 -6.42 -8.11 -7.84
N LYS A 20 -6.84 -7.45 -8.94
CA LYS A 20 -8.25 -7.45 -9.38
C LYS A 20 -8.75 -8.86 -9.65
N ARG A 21 -7.95 -9.68 -10.34
CA ARG A 21 -8.29 -11.09 -10.64
C ARG A 21 -8.35 -11.94 -9.37
N MET A 22 -7.41 -11.76 -8.44
CA MET A 22 -7.39 -12.44 -7.14
C MET A 22 -8.67 -12.16 -6.35
N ARG A 23 -9.05 -10.88 -6.21
CA ARG A 23 -10.29 -10.48 -5.52
C ARG A 23 -11.54 -11.11 -6.15
N GLN A 24 -11.58 -11.26 -7.47
CA GLN A 24 -12.71 -11.88 -8.17
C GLN A 24 -12.74 -13.41 -8.00
N ARG A 25 -11.58 -14.06 -8.04
CA ARG A 25 -11.48 -15.52 -8.16
C ARG A 25 -11.34 -16.24 -6.83
N LEU A 26 -10.67 -15.65 -5.84
CA LEU A 26 -10.41 -16.29 -4.55
C LEU A 26 -11.68 -16.28 -3.69
N PRO A 27 -12.26 -17.45 -3.35
CA PRO A 27 -13.50 -17.50 -2.55
C PRO A 27 -13.35 -16.84 -1.19
N ALA A 28 -12.19 -16.97 -0.55
CA ALA A 28 -11.90 -16.37 0.76
C ALA A 28 -11.94 -14.83 0.78
N LEU A 29 -11.88 -14.18 -0.38
CA LEU A 29 -11.95 -12.72 -0.50
C LEU A 29 -13.37 -12.22 -0.81
N ARG A 30 -14.31 -13.11 -1.13
CA ARG A 30 -15.68 -12.73 -1.48
C ARG A 30 -16.41 -12.22 -0.24
N GLY A 31 -17.10 -11.10 -0.38
CA GLY A 31 -17.88 -10.48 0.70
C GLY A 31 -17.04 -9.76 1.76
N LEU A 32 -15.70 -9.82 1.71
CA LEU A 32 -14.87 -9.03 2.62
C LEU A 32 -15.10 -7.52 2.39
N PRO A 33 -15.21 -6.72 3.47
CA PRO A 33 -15.31 -5.29 3.35
C PRO A 33 -14.06 -4.70 2.71
N ILE A 34 -14.23 -3.67 1.88
CA ILE A 34 -13.12 -2.94 1.28
C ILE A 34 -12.85 -1.71 2.15
N LEU A 35 -11.63 -1.59 2.66
CA LEU A 35 -11.15 -0.37 3.25
C LEU A 35 -10.63 0.56 2.14
N SER A 36 -11.31 1.69 1.91
CA SER A 36 -10.80 2.72 1.02
C SER A 36 -9.74 3.54 1.75
N LEU A 37 -8.57 3.71 1.13
CA LEU A 37 -7.47 4.49 1.70
C LEU A 37 -7.50 5.92 1.14
N PRO A 38 -7.37 6.95 1.98
CA PRO A 38 -7.20 8.32 1.52
C PRO A 38 -5.77 8.51 1.01
N ILE A 39 -5.59 8.35 -0.29
CA ILE A 39 -4.30 8.50 -0.98
C ILE A 39 -4.42 9.68 -1.93
N ASP A 40 -4.36 10.88 -1.34
CA ASP A 40 -4.55 12.14 -2.06
C ASP A 40 -3.26 12.57 -2.75
N GLU A 41 -2.12 12.28 -2.13
CA GLU A 41 -0.80 12.59 -2.65
C GLU A 41 -0.02 11.33 -2.99
N VAL A 42 0.80 11.47 -4.04
CA VAL A 42 1.64 10.39 -4.51
C VAL A 42 3.01 10.52 -3.84
N PRO A 43 3.56 9.47 -3.20
CA PRO A 43 4.81 9.60 -2.45
C PRO A 43 5.99 10.10 -3.30
N ALA A 44 6.83 10.93 -2.68
CA ALA A 44 7.94 11.62 -3.33
C ALA A 44 9.07 10.68 -3.79
N ALA A 45 9.29 9.57 -3.07
CA ALA A 45 10.32 8.59 -3.40
C ALA A 45 9.69 7.35 -4.03
N ARG A 46 10.06 7.03 -5.28
CA ARG A 46 9.62 5.82 -5.99
C ARG A 46 10.72 5.19 -6.82
N LEU A 47 10.71 3.86 -6.87
CA LEU A 47 11.56 3.06 -7.77
C LEU A 47 11.04 3.09 -9.21
N ARG A 48 9.72 3.10 -9.39
CA ARG A 48 9.06 3.02 -10.70
C ARG A 48 7.98 4.08 -10.84
N THR A 49 7.74 4.54 -12.07
CA THR A 49 6.64 5.45 -12.39
C THR A 49 5.30 4.77 -12.09
N SER A 50 4.42 5.43 -11.35
CA SER A 50 3.08 4.89 -11.10
C SER A 50 2.24 4.91 -12.37
N PRO A 51 1.45 3.84 -12.64
CA PRO A 51 0.52 3.80 -13.76
C PRO A 51 -0.67 4.79 -13.67
N GLY A 52 -0.79 5.61 -12.61
CA GLY A 52 -1.83 6.63 -12.50
C GLY A 52 -2.00 7.19 -11.07
N GLN A 53 -2.81 8.24 -10.92
CA GLN A 53 -3.12 8.82 -9.60
C GLN A 53 -3.78 7.79 -8.67
N GLY A 54 -3.43 7.83 -7.38
CA GLY A 54 -3.93 6.87 -6.37
C GLY A 54 -3.40 5.43 -6.53
N ARG A 55 -2.56 5.15 -7.54
CA ARG A 55 -1.95 3.83 -7.72
C ARG A 55 -0.60 3.78 -7.02
N VAL A 56 -0.61 3.21 -5.83
CA VAL A 56 0.59 3.04 -5.01
C VAL A 56 1.04 1.58 -4.98
N SER A 57 2.28 1.35 -4.57
CA SER A 57 2.81 0.03 -4.25
C SER A 57 2.17 -0.55 -2.99
N THR A 58 2.34 -1.85 -2.77
CA THR A 58 1.81 -2.55 -1.59
C THR A 58 2.30 -1.93 -0.28
N ILE A 59 3.57 -1.54 -0.20
CA ILE A 59 4.15 -0.93 1.02
C ILE A 59 3.59 0.47 1.30
N GLU A 60 3.41 1.29 0.27
CA GLU A 60 2.74 2.59 0.39
C GLU A 60 1.27 2.43 0.82
N ALA A 61 0.56 1.42 0.30
CA ALA A 61 -0.80 1.09 0.73
C ALA A 61 -0.84 0.64 2.20
N ILE A 62 0.15 -0.15 2.65
CA ILE A 62 0.27 -0.56 4.07
C ILE A 62 0.52 0.67 4.95
N ALA A 63 1.42 1.57 4.57
CA ALA A 63 1.68 2.80 5.33
C ALA A 63 0.43 3.67 5.46
N ALA A 64 -0.30 3.88 4.36
CA ALA A 64 -1.57 4.62 4.38
C ALA A 64 -2.63 3.95 5.26
N ALA A 65 -2.70 2.61 5.25
CA ALA A 65 -3.61 1.86 6.10
C ALA A 65 -3.24 1.96 7.58
N LEU A 66 -1.96 1.81 7.93
CA LEU A 66 -1.44 1.99 9.29
C LEU A 66 -1.74 3.41 9.80
N ARG A 67 -1.49 4.42 8.97
CA ARG A 67 -1.81 5.81 9.28
C ARG A 67 -3.29 5.99 9.63
N LEU A 68 -4.16 5.33 8.87
CA LEU A 68 -5.60 5.39 9.07
C LEU A 68 -6.08 4.65 10.33
N VAL A 69 -5.49 3.50 10.68
CA VAL A 69 -6.01 2.62 11.75
C VAL A 69 -5.25 2.69 13.06
N GLU A 70 -3.95 3.00 13.01
CA GLU A 70 -3.03 3.05 14.17
C GLU A 70 -2.41 4.44 14.39
N GLY A 71 -2.51 5.33 13.40
CA GLY A 71 -1.99 6.70 13.48
C GLY A 71 -0.62 6.87 12.81
N ASP A 72 -0.06 8.07 12.95
CA ASP A 72 1.08 8.55 12.14
C ASP A 72 2.40 7.79 12.39
N ALA A 73 2.71 7.48 13.64
CA ALA A 73 4.01 6.94 14.03
C ALA A 73 4.43 5.64 13.31
N PRO A 74 3.60 4.57 13.25
CA PRO A 74 3.98 3.36 12.53
C PRO A 74 4.07 3.56 11.00
N ALA A 75 3.22 4.42 10.44
CA ALA A 75 3.26 4.75 9.02
C ALA A 75 4.57 5.47 8.64
N ALA A 76 4.95 6.48 9.43
CA ALA A 76 6.15 7.27 9.20
C ALA A 76 7.43 6.42 9.28
N GLU A 77 7.49 5.42 10.17
CA GLU A 77 8.64 4.50 10.23
C GLU A 77 8.74 3.60 8.99
N LEU A 78 7.62 3.08 8.51
CA LEU A 78 7.59 2.27 7.29
C LEU A 78 7.95 3.09 6.05
N GLU A 79 7.46 4.32 5.96
CA GLU A 79 7.81 5.27 4.89
C GLU A 79 9.32 5.60 4.89
N ARG A 80 9.92 5.82 6.07
CA ARG A 80 11.38 6.01 6.20
C ARG A 80 12.16 4.80 5.71
N LEU A 81 11.77 3.60 6.14
CA LEU A 81 12.42 2.36 5.70
C LEU A 81 12.33 2.19 4.17
N PHE A 82 11.16 2.49 3.60
CA PHE A 82 10.96 2.42 2.15
C PHE A 82 11.82 3.43 1.39
N ALA A 83 11.94 4.67 1.88
CA ALA A 83 12.82 5.68 1.30
C ALA A 83 14.28 5.22 1.27
N ILE A 84 14.79 4.64 2.37
CA ILE A 84 16.16 4.07 2.43
C ILE A 84 16.32 2.94 1.40
N MET A 85 15.33 2.06 1.29
CA MET A 85 15.35 0.96 0.32
C MET A 85 15.42 1.48 -1.13
N ILE A 86 14.65 2.51 -1.46
CA ILE A 86 14.65 3.15 -2.79
C ILE A 86 16.03 3.74 -3.10
N GLU A 87 16.61 4.49 -2.15
CA GLU A 87 17.94 5.07 -2.34
C GLU A 87 19.02 4.01 -2.56
N ARG A 88 18.99 2.92 -1.79
CA ARG A 88 19.91 1.78 -1.98
C ARG A 88 19.72 1.09 -3.33
N ALA A 89 18.47 0.89 -3.76
CA ALA A 89 18.18 0.26 -5.03
C ALA A 89 18.71 1.12 -6.19
N ARG A 90 18.48 2.43 -6.16
CA ARG A 90 19.03 3.41 -7.12
C ARG A 90 20.55 3.38 -7.16
N ALA A 91 21.21 3.40 -6.00
CA ALA A 91 22.68 3.33 -5.90
C ALA A 91 23.24 2.02 -6.48
N SER A 92 22.49 0.92 -6.40
CA SER A 92 22.87 -0.39 -6.96
C SER A 92 22.53 -0.58 -8.44
N GLY A 93 22.01 0.45 -9.12
CA GLY A 93 21.57 0.36 -10.52
C GLY A 93 20.27 -0.44 -10.74
N ARG A 94 19.59 -0.85 -9.66
CA ARG A 94 18.26 -1.47 -9.73
C ARG A 94 17.20 -0.38 -9.94
N ARG A 95 16.42 -0.50 -11.01
CA ARG A 95 15.24 0.33 -11.30
C ARG A 95 13.96 -0.36 -10.85
#